data_AF-A0A024W331-F1
#
_entry.id   AF-A0A024W331-F1
#
_cell.length_a   1.000
_cell.length_b   1.000
_cell.length_c   1.000
_cell.angle_alpha   90.00
_cell.angle_beta   90.00
_cell.angle_gamma   90.00
#
_symmetry.space_group_name_H-M   'P 1'
#
loop_
_entity.id
_entity.type
_entity.pdbx_description
1 polymer ?
#
loop_
_entity_poly.entity_id
_entity_poly.type
_entity_poly.pdbx_seq_one_letter_code
_entity_poly.pdbx_strand_id
1 'polypeptide(L)'
;RDSTSSLTRDNIQFRKTDILEIPNSRGTANFMIKWTEYPKYSTINFVNTKNSCSYEEVNNNEWRDFASFECRGIELIDFFPSNNFIVEDTKGKLYYDVNLSDQIWCDYNEEHEMCVGIYNLEYEVN
;
A
#
# COMPACT_ATOMS: atom_id res chain seq x y z
N ARG A 1 12.12 1.32 -9.06
CA ARG A 1 13.16 1.41 -10.11
C ARG A 1 13.05 2.75 -10.84
N ASP A 2 14.16 3.35 -11.28
CA ASP A 2 14.13 4.48 -12.21
C ASP A 2 13.61 3.99 -13.55
N SER A 3 12.58 4.64 -14.09
CA SER A 3 11.99 4.24 -15.37
C SER A 3 12.92 4.46 -16.57
N THR A 4 14.06 5.13 -16.38
CA THR A 4 15.00 5.51 -17.45
C THR A 4 16.41 4.96 -17.28
N SER A 5 16.68 4.17 -16.24
CA SER A 5 18.00 3.59 -15.99
C SER A 5 17.91 2.26 -15.22
N SER A 6 19.06 1.67 -14.91
CA SER A 6 19.13 0.47 -14.07
C SER A 6 19.09 0.76 -12.56
N LEU A 7 18.93 2.02 -12.14
CA LEU A 7 18.94 2.39 -10.74
C LEU A 7 17.69 1.84 -10.02
N THR A 8 17.93 1.23 -8.86
CA THR A 8 16.89 0.73 -7.96
C THR A 8 16.99 1.40 -6.60
N ARG A 9 15.88 1.37 -5.85
CA ARG A 9 15.84 1.79 -4.46
C ARG A 9 14.86 0.89 -3.74
N ASP A 10 15.38 0.17 -2.76
CA ASP A 10 14.61 -0.83 -2.03
C ASP A 10 14.05 -0.21 -0.74
N ASN A 11 12.95 -0.78 -0.25
CA ASN A 11 12.32 -0.40 1.01
C ASN A 11 12.06 1.11 1.15
N ILE A 12 11.51 1.71 0.09
CA ILE A 12 10.97 3.08 0.19
C ILE A 12 9.70 3.06 1.06
N GLN A 13 9.50 4.11 1.85
CA GLN A 13 8.36 4.21 2.76
C GLN A 13 7.76 5.61 2.66
N PHE A 14 6.44 5.68 2.57
CA PHE A 14 5.67 6.92 2.57
C PHE A 14 4.21 6.63 2.96
N ARG A 15 3.47 7.67 3.33
CA ARG A 15 2.03 7.63 3.60
C ARG A 15 1.30 8.48 2.57
N LYS A 16 0.04 8.13 2.29
CA LYS A 16 -0.83 8.93 1.40
C LYS A 16 -1.06 10.38 1.87
N THR A 17 -0.74 10.67 3.13
CA THR A 17 -0.85 12.00 3.75
C THR A 17 0.45 12.79 3.73
N ASP A 18 1.57 12.20 3.32
CA ASP A 18 2.84 12.92 3.26
C ASP A 18 2.77 13.98 2.14
N ILE A 19 3.32 15.17 2.40
CA ILE A 19 3.27 16.32 1.49
C ILE A 19 4.68 16.78 1.20
N LEU A 20 5.17 16.51 0.00
CA LEU A 20 6.46 16.97 -0.51
C LEU A 20 6.25 17.93 -1.68
N GLU A 21 6.72 19.17 -1.55
CA GLU A 21 6.65 20.16 -2.64
C GLU A 21 7.56 19.76 -3.80
N ILE A 22 7.01 19.67 -5.01
CA ILE A 22 7.76 19.28 -6.20
C ILE A 22 8.43 20.53 -6.80
N PRO A 23 9.77 20.55 -6.96
CA PRO A 23 10.45 21.71 -7.53
C PRO A 23 9.93 22.09 -8.93
N ASN A 24 9.70 23.38 -9.15
CA ASN A 24 9.14 23.95 -10.39
C ASN A 24 7.73 23.44 -10.75
N SER A 25 6.97 22.96 -9.77
CA SER A 25 5.58 22.54 -9.92
C SER A 25 4.71 23.25 -8.87
N ARG A 26 3.39 23.27 -9.10
CA ARG A 26 2.39 23.68 -8.09
C ARG A 26 1.81 22.48 -7.33
N GLY A 27 2.21 21.27 -7.70
CA GLY A 27 1.73 20.02 -7.10
C GLY A 27 2.68 19.47 -6.05
N THR A 28 2.16 18.59 -5.23
CA THR A 28 2.89 17.88 -4.18
C THR A 28 3.01 16.39 -4.52
N ALA A 29 3.90 15.69 -3.83
CA ALA A 29 4.08 14.24 -3.92
C ALA A 29 4.03 13.59 -2.52
N ASN A 30 3.58 12.34 -2.44
CA ASN A 30 3.75 11.54 -1.21
C ASN A 30 5.18 10.99 -1.09
N PHE A 31 5.82 10.67 -2.21
CA PHE A 31 7.23 10.26 -2.26
C PHE A 31 7.94 10.94 -3.43
N MET A 32 9.21 11.33 -3.23
CA MET A 32 10.03 11.94 -4.26
C MET A 32 11.48 11.48 -4.15
N ILE A 33 12.11 11.20 -5.30
CA ILE A 33 13.52 10.87 -5.39
C ILE A 33 14.17 11.62 -6.54
N LYS A 34 15.42 12.03 -6.33
CA LYS A 34 16.32 12.51 -7.39
C LYS A 34 17.32 11.39 -7.65
N TRP A 35 17.13 10.65 -8.75
CA TRP A 35 17.92 9.45 -9.05
C TRP A 35 19.40 9.73 -9.29
N THR A 36 19.71 10.88 -9.90
CA THR A 36 21.07 11.28 -10.27
C THR A 36 21.32 12.75 -9.90
N GLU A 37 22.49 13.28 -10.25
CA GLU A 37 22.82 14.70 -10.09
C GLU A 37 22.03 15.64 -11.02
N TYR A 38 21.45 15.13 -12.12
CA TYR A 38 20.64 15.92 -13.04
C TYR A 38 19.39 16.47 -12.32
N PRO A 39 18.97 17.73 -12.54
CA PRO A 39 17.89 18.39 -11.79
C PRO A 39 16.48 17.91 -12.20
N LYS A 40 16.25 16.60 -12.15
CA LYS A 40 14.97 15.93 -12.43
C LYS A 40 14.56 15.11 -11.21
N TYR A 41 13.34 15.35 -10.75
CA TYR A 41 12.71 14.60 -9.66
C TYR A 41 11.72 13.61 -10.23
N SER A 42 11.62 12.46 -9.57
CA SER A 42 10.65 11.41 -9.85
C SER A 42 9.76 11.24 -8.63
N THR A 43 8.48 10.96 -8.82
CA THR A 43 7.46 11.10 -7.78
C THR A 43 6.46 9.95 -7.77
N ILE A 44 5.90 9.67 -6.60
CA ILE A 44 4.74 8.80 -6.41
C ILE A 44 3.67 9.59 -5.66
N ASN A 45 2.43 9.50 -6.14
CA ASN A 45 1.25 9.95 -5.43
C ASN A 45 0.23 8.83 -5.32
N PHE A 46 -0.36 8.66 -4.14
CA PHE A 46 -1.53 7.83 -3.95
C PHE A 46 -2.72 8.44 -4.70
N VAL A 47 -3.49 7.61 -5.41
CA VAL A 47 -4.70 8.03 -6.12
C VAL A 47 -5.92 7.54 -5.37
N ASN A 48 -6.75 8.47 -4.91
CA ASN A 48 -8.03 8.15 -4.31
C ASN A 48 -9.00 7.60 -5.36
N THR A 49 -9.23 6.30 -5.33
CA THR A 49 -10.27 5.62 -6.12
C THR A 49 -11.45 5.21 -5.22
N LYS A 50 -12.58 4.88 -5.83
CA LYS A 50 -13.74 4.38 -5.07
C LYS A 50 -13.35 3.07 -4.37
N ASN A 51 -13.65 2.98 -3.07
CA ASN A 51 -13.35 1.81 -2.24
C ASN A 51 -11.85 1.42 -2.17
N SER A 52 -10.94 2.35 -2.46
CA SER A 52 -9.49 2.12 -2.29
C SER A 52 -9.16 1.69 -0.87
N CYS A 53 -8.18 0.81 -0.70
CA CYS A 53 -7.69 0.30 0.58
C CYS A 53 -8.73 -0.50 1.38
N SER A 54 -9.64 -1.20 0.70
CA SER A 54 -10.63 -2.10 1.31
C SER A 54 -10.72 -3.42 0.54
N TYR A 55 -10.92 -4.53 1.26
CA TYR A 55 -11.20 -5.85 0.71
C TYR A 55 -12.30 -6.50 1.55
N GLU A 56 -13.38 -6.94 0.91
CA GLU A 56 -14.60 -7.36 1.60
C GLU A 56 -14.84 -8.86 1.44
N GLU A 57 -15.68 -9.44 2.33
CA GLU A 57 -16.02 -10.87 2.32
C GLU A 57 -16.54 -11.37 0.96
N VAL A 58 -17.31 -10.53 0.26
CA VAL A 58 -17.84 -10.85 -1.09
C VAL A 58 -16.75 -11.08 -2.13
N ASN A 59 -15.52 -10.66 -1.85
CA ASN A 59 -14.36 -10.83 -2.73
C ASN A 59 -13.46 -11.99 -2.33
N ASN A 60 -13.80 -12.75 -1.29
CA ASN A 60 -12.95 -13.79 -0.72
C ASN A 60 -12.33 -14.73 -1.78
N ASN A 61 -11.01 -14.90 -1.73
CA ASN A 61 -10.19 -15.66 -2.69
C ASN A 61 -10.21 -15.14 -4.14
N GLU A 62 -10.65 -13.89 -4.38
CA GLU A 62 -10.54 -13.23 -5.68
C GLU A 62 -9.48 -12.13 -5.66
N TRP A 63 -8.81 -11.93 -6.80
CA TRP A 63 -7.95 -10.77 -7.05
C TRP A 63 -8.77 -9.49 -7.12
N ARG A 64 -8.30 -8.44 -6.45
CA ARG A 64 -8.94 -7.11 -6.44
C ARG A 64 -7.92 -6.00 -6.42
N ASP A 65 -8.25 -4.92 -7.11
CA ASP A 65 -7.50 -3.67 -7.04
C ASP A 65 -7.60 -3.10 -5.62
N PHE A 66 -6.45 -3.02 -4.92
CA PHE A 66 -6.41 -2.53 -3.55
C PHE A 66 -6.05 -1.04 -3.48
N ALA A 67 -5.05 -0.60 -4.25
CA ALA A 67 -4.58 0.78 -4.26
C ALA A 67 -4.04 1.15 -5.64
N SER A 68 -4.10 2.45 -5.97
CA SER A 68 -3.59 2.98 -7.23
C SER A 68 -2.60 4.11 -6.96
N PHE A 69 -1.55 4.20 -7.78
CA PHE A 69 -0.49 5.18 -7.63
C PHE A 69 -0.19 5.89 -8.96
N GLU A 70 -0.13 7.22 -8.94
CA GLU A 70 0.43 8.01 -10.05
C GLU A 70 1.95 8.07 -9.88
N CYS A 71 2.66 7.37 -10.76
CA CYS A 71 4.12 7.33 -10.75
C CYS A 71 4.70 8.12 -11.93
N ARG A 72 5.68 8.99 -11.67
CA ARG A 72 6.41 9.75 -12.70
C ARG A 72 7.91 9.51 -12.55
N GLY A 73 8.53 8.81 -13.48
CA GLY A 73 9.96 8.48 -13.43
C GLY A 73 10.33 7.41 -12.40
N ILE A 74 9.33 6.74 -11.83
CA ILE A 74 9.46 5.59 -10.92
C ILE A 74 8.57 4.49 -11.46
N GLU A 75 9.07 3.27 -11.36
CA GLU A 75 8.33 2.04 -11.52
C GLU A 75 8.33 1.29 -10.19
N LEU A 76 7.16 0.86 -9.73
CA LEU A 76 6.99 0.03 -8.56
C LEU A 76 7.30 -1.42 -8.96
N ILE A 77 8.12 -2.11 -8.17
CA ILE A 77 8.60 -3.44 -8.50
C ILE A 77 8.06 -4.47 -7.51
N ASP A 78 8.18 -4.16 -6.21
CA ASP A 78 7.72 -5.03 -5.14
C ASP A 78 6.85 -4.24 -4.17
N PHE A 79 5.84 -4.91 -3.61
CA PHE A 79 5.03 -4.42 -2.51
C PHE A 79 5.34 -5.22 -1.25
N PHE A 80 5.33 -4.54 -0.10
CA PHE A 80 5.53 -5.17 1.20
C PHE A 80 4.36 -4.77 2.11
N PRO A 81 3.42 -5.69 2.42
CA PRO A 81 2.37 -5.39 3.39
C PRO A 81 2.98 -5.09 4.75
N SER A 82 2.47 -4.03 5.39
CA SER A 82 2.92 -3.55 6.69
C SER A 82 2.06 -4.12 7.83
N ASN A 83 2.23 -3.55 9.03
CA ASN A 83 1.66 -4.00 10.29
C ASN A 83 0.63 -3.05 10.90
N ASN A 84 -0.11 -2.35 10.05
CA ASN A 84 -1.07 -1.33 10.45
C ASN A 84 -2.39 -1.45 9.65
N PHE A 85 -2.75 -2.67 9.24
CA PHE A 85 -4.07 -2.93 8.67
C PHE A 85 -5.15 -2.89 9.77
N ILE A 86 -6.39 -2.72 9.32
CA ILE A 86 -7.57 -2.77 10.17
C ILE A 86 -8.48 -3.86 9.61
N VAL A 87 -8.99 -4.72 10.48
CA VAL A 87 -9.95 -5.77 10.14
C VAL A 87 -11.24 -5.52 10.91
N GLU A 88 -12.38 -5.67 10.25
CA GLU A 88 -13.69 -5.81 10.88
C GLU A 88 -14.14 -7.26 10.69
N ASP A 89 -14.47 -7.96 11.78
CA ASP A 89 -15.02 -9.31 11.66
C ASP A 89 -16.52 -9.29 11.30
N THR A 90 -17.08 -10.46 10.98
CA THR A 90 -18.49 -10.62 10.59
C THR A 90 -19.49 -10.29 11.71
N LYS A 91 -19.00 -9.94 12.91
CA LYS A 91 -19.78 -9.48 14.06
C LYS A 91 -19.59 -7.99 14.36
N GLY A 92 -18.76 -7.29 13.58
CA GLY A 92 -18.52 -5.85 13.68
C GLY A 92 -17.42 -5.46 14.67
N LYS A 93 -16.65 -6.41 15.21
CA LYS A 93 -15.50 -6.08 16.07
C LYS A 93 -14.32 -5.65 15.20
N LEU A 94 -13.67 -4.56 15.60
CA LEU A 94 -12.49 -4.01 14.93
C LEU A 94 -11.20 -4.51 15.58
N TYR A 95 -10.23 -4.84 14.72
CA TYR A 95 -8.87 -5.24 15.08
C TYR A 95 -7.91 -4.24 14.42
N TYR A 96 -7.05 -3.63 15.22
CA TYR A 96 -6.05 -2.65 14.79
C TYR A 96 -4.66 -3.27 14.80
N ASP A 97 -3.69 -2.60 14.19
CA ASP A 97 -2.29 -3.05 14.12
C ASP A 97 -2.16 -4.48 13.55
N VAL A 98 -3.07 -4.82 12.62
CA VAL A 98 -3.09 -6.14 11.97
C VAL A 98 -1.85 -6.27 11.09
N ASN A 99 -1.02 -7.27 11.41
CA ASN A 99 0.22 -7.55 10.72
C ASN A 99 0.04 -8.58 9.61
N LEU A 100 0.24 -8.13 8.36
CA LEU A 100 0.19 -8.99 7.17
C LEU A 100 1.55 -9.11 6.46
N SER A 101 2.65 -8.66 7.08
CA SER A 101 4.01 -8.80 6.52
C SER A 101 4.44 -10.26 6.32
N ASP A 102 3.90 -11.19 7.11
CA ASP A 102 4.09 -12.65 6.98
C ASP A 102 2.97 -13.35 6.18
N GLN A 103 2.12 -12.58 5.48
CA GLN A 103 0.99 -13.04 4.65
C GLN A 103 -0.11 -13.85 5.38
N ILE A 104 -0.07 -13.87 6.71
CA ILE A 104 -1.05 -14.56 7.56
C ILE A 104 -1.33 -13.75 8.81
N TRP A 105 -2.58 -13.75 9.25
CA TRP A 105 -3.00 -13.21 10.53
C TRP A 105 -4.23 -13.94 11.06
N CYS A 106 -4.32 -14.14 12.37
CA CYS A 106 -5.52 -14.66 13.01
C CYS A 106 -5.70 -14.07 14.42
N ASP A 107 -6.94 -13.99 14.84
CA ASP A 107 -7.36 -13.55 16.17
C ASP A 107 -8.66 -14.27 16.55
N TYR A 108 -9.22 -13.95 17.71
CA TYR A 108 -10.41 -14.57 18.26
C TYR A 108 -11.40 -13.52 18.77
N ASN A 109 -12.65 -13.67 18.35
CA ASN A 109 -13.76 -12.93 18.92
C ASN A 109 -14.30 -13.71 20.14
N GLU A 110 -13.86 -13.31 21.34
CA GLU A 110 -14.29 -13.92 22.60
C GLU A 110 -15.79 -13.80 22.87
N GLU A 111 -16.44 -12.70 22.45
CA GLU A 111 -17.87 -12.46 22.68
C GLU A 111 -18.76 -13.46 21.91
N HIS A 112 -18.28 -13.91 20.74
CA HIS A 112 -19.02 -14.80 19.85
C HIS A 112 -18.37 -16.18 19.69
N GLU A 113 -17.33 -16.48 20.48
CA GLU A 113 -16.58 -17.73 20.42
C GLU A 113 -16.16 -18.13 18.99
N MET A 114 -15.60 -17.17 18.23
CA MET A 114 -15.35 -17.31 16.80
C MET A 114 -13.91 -16.95 16.43
N CYS A 115 -13.25 -17.80 15.65
CA CYS A 115 -11.95 -17.49 15.05
C CYS A 115 -12.11 -16.51 13.88
N VAL A 116 -11.18 -15.56 13.79
CA VAL A 116 -11.07 -14.59 12.69
C VAL A 116 -9.68 -14.75 12.07
N GLY A 117 -9.56 -14.68 10.76
CA GLY A 117 -8.24 -14.72 10.14
C GLY A 117 -8.20 -14.40 8.66
N ILE A 118 -7.01 -14.02 8.22
CA ILE A 118 -6.61 -13.76 6.85
C ILE A 118 -5.44 -14.70 6.56
N TYR A 119 -5.56 -15.52 5.53
CA TYR A 119 -4.59 -16.57 5.23
C TYR A 119 -4.16 -16.47 3.77
N ASN A 120 -2.89 -16.80 3.51
CA ASN A 120 -2.32 -16.84 2.17
C ASN A 120 -2.57 -15.54 1.39
N LEU A 121 -2.23 -14.39 2.01
CA LEU A 121 -2.29 -13.11 1.33
C LEU A 121 -1.34 -13.12 0.13
N GLU A 122 -1.91 -12.99 -1.07
CA GLU A 122 -1.20 -12.79 -2.32
C GLU A 122 -1.36 -11.35 -2.79
N TYR A 123 -0.33 -10.80 -3.45
CA TYR A 123 -0.33 -9.44 -3.97
C TYR A 123 0.56 -9.33 -5.20
N GLU A 124 0.24 -8.39 -6.09
CA GLU A 124 1.08 -7.99 -7.21
C GLU A 124 1.05 -6.46 -7.38
N VAL A 125 2.06 -5.93 -8.06
CA VAL A 125 2.12 -4.53 -8.49
C VAL A 125 2.58 -4.51 -9.94
N ASN A 126 1.93 -3.66 -10.75
CA ASN A 126 2.06 -3.64 -12.20
C ASN A 126 2.21 -2.22 -12.74
#